data_AF-A0A0S8G5G5-F1
#
_entry.id   AF-A0A0S8G5G5-F1
#
_cell.length_a   1.000
_cell.length_b   1.000
_cell.length_c   1.000
_cell.angle_alpha   90.00
_cell.angle_beta   90.00
_cell.angle_gamma   90.00
#
_symmetry.space_group_name_H-M   'P 1'
#
loop_
_entity.id
_entity.type
_entity.pdbx_description
1 polymer ?
#
loop_
_entity_poly.entity_id
_entity_poly.type
_entity_poly.pdbx_seq_one_letter_code
_entity_poly.pdbx_strand_id
1 'polypeptide(L)'
;MRQYLTKAQRDAYEEDRRTFQDQLSNPAVQEKAAVRRELRKVEQILSTQSPPELKGADLDKAVKAEKELREEIVPNMLSQEEMRKNPPGAVGRERAFQKRYKEKILAWKNLRRAIERDSDDPDLSNLEVYRPTVSQLNMQNAQIPGRDYNFPSERFQANYDQVKWNKSNPETTMTALPDSYEVTSTEDVVLVDPATDESQNLRDEMRGIKAENETLKSSAGPAKPIHKRGKMSAEQRKIQSERMKAYHARKRAEKAAKEVS
;
A
#
# COMPACT_ATOMS: atom_id res chain seq x y z
N MET A 1 10.37 21.87 3.00
CA MET A 1 9.56 22.01 1.76
C MET A 1 8.24 21.26 1.95
N ARG A 2 7.10 21.86 1.59
CA ARG A 2 5.80 21.16 1.62
C ARG A 2 5.59 20.44 0.29
N GLN A 3 4.88 19.31 0.32
CA GLN A 3 4.54 18.56 -0.88
C GLN A 3 3.31 19.18 -1.54
N TYR A 4 3.30 19.31 -2.86
CA TYR A 4 2.12 19.74 -3.60
C TYR A 4 1.03 18.69 -3.58
N LEU A 5 -0.23 19.08 -3.78
CA LEU A 5 -1.38 18.17 -3.87
C LEU A 5 -1.38 17.39 -5.19
N THR A 6 -1.93 16.16 -5.18
CA THR A 6 -2.27 15.46 -6.43
C THR A 6 -3.50 16.08 -7.08
N LYS A 7 -3.78 15.77 -8.36
CA LYS A 7 -5.01 16.20 -9.04
C LYS A 7 -6.26 15.82 -8.25
N ALA A 8 -6.42 14.53 -7.93
CA ALA A 8 -7.55 14.04 -7.13
C ALA A 8 -7.73 14.77 -5.78
N GLN A 9 -6.62 15.11 -5.10
CA GLN A 9 -6.70 15.88 -3.84
C GLN A 9 -7.14 17.32 -4.08
N ARG A 10 -6.68 17.97 -5.16
CA ARG A 10 -7.12 19.33 -5.51
C ARG A 10 -8.60 19.33 -5.87
N ASP A 11 -9.05 18.38 -6.68
CA ASP A 11 -10.45 18.26 -7.09
C ASP A 11 -11.35 18.09 -5.86
N ALA A 12 -10.95 17.25 -4.90
CA ALA A 12 -11.65 17.10 -3.62
C ALA A 12 -11.70 18.40 -2.80
N TYR A 13 -10.58 19.14 -2.69
CA TYR A 13 -10.57 20.43 -2.00
C TYR A 13 -11.36 21.52 -2.74
N GLU A 14 -11.44 21.45 -4.06
CA GLU A 14 -12.28 22.35 -4.86
C GLU A 14 -13.76 22.04 -4.67
N GLU A 15 -14.14 20.77 -4.55
CA GLU A 15 -15.49 20.34 -4.20
C GLU A 15 -15.86 20.77 -2.77
N ASP A 16 -14.95 20.60 -1.80
CA ASP A 16 -15.13 21.12 -0.43
C ASP A 16 -15.32 22.64 -0.44
N ARG A 17 -14.53 23.36 -1.24
CA ARG A 17 -14.67 24.82 -1.39
C ARG A 17 -16.06 25.20 -1.90
N ARG A 18 -16.57 24.51 -2.93
CA ARG A 18 -17.92 24.73 -3.47
C ARG A 18 -18.98 24.42 -2.41
N THR A 19 -18.86 23.30 -1.73
CA THR A 19 -19.78 22.87 -0.67
C THR A 19 -19.84 23.90 0.46
N PHE A 20 -18.72 24.43 0.92
CA PHE A 20 -18.70 25.47 1.96
C PHE A 20 -19.26 26.82 1.46
N GLN A 21 -19.06 27.16 0.19
CA GLN A 21 -19.68 28.34 -0.41
C GLN A 21 -21.21 28.21 -0.47
N ASP A 22 -21.72 27.03 -0.86
CA ASP A 22 -23.16 26.74 -0.89
C ASP A 22 -23.78 26.72 0.51
N GLN A 23 -23.05 26.19 1.52
CA GLN A 23 -23.49 26.27 2.91
C GLN A 23 -23.55 27.72 3.43
N LEU A 24 -22.68 28.60 2.94
CA LEU A 24 -22.69 30.02 3.33
C LEU A 24 -23.80 30.81 2.63
N SER A 25 -24.18 30.43 1.41
CA SER A 25 -25.30 31.03 0.69
C SER A 25 -26.64 30.67 1.33
N ASN A 26 -26.75 29.47 1.93
CA ASN A 26 -27.95 29.04 2.64
C ASN A 26 -28.20 29.86 3.93
N PRO A 27 -29.35 30.55 4.06
CA PRO A 27 -29.68 31.32 5.26
C PRO A 27 -29.93 30.46 6.50
N ALA A 28 -30.31 29.19 6.35
CA ALA A 28 -30.71 28.30 7.46
C ALA A 28 -29.53 27.71 8.25
N VAL A 29 -28.30 27.86 7.77
CA VAL A 29 -27.10 27.36 8.46
C VAL A 29 -26.80 28.23 9.68
N GLN A 30 -26.89 27.65 10.87
CA GLN A 30 -26.64 28.35 12.14
C GLN A 30 -25.15 28.63 12.38
N GLU A 31 -24.27 27.70 11.99
CA GLU A 31 -22.82 27.78 12.26
C GLU A 31 -22.00 28.43 11.15
N LYS A 32 -22.44 29.56 10.58
CA LYS A 32 -21.73 30.25 9.47
C LYS A 32 -20.27 30.60 9.82
N ALA A 33 -19.98 30.89 11.08
CA ALA A 33 -18.62 31.21 11.53
C ALA A 33 -17.67 30.02 11.43
N ALA A 34 -18.15 28.80 11.70
CA ALA A 34 -17.35 27.57 11.55
C ALA A 34 -17.08 27.30 10.07
N VAL A 35 -18.10 27.38 9.22
CA VAL A 35 -17.98 27.18 7.77
C VAL A 35 -16.99 28.18 7.14
N ARG A 36 -17.01 29.46 7.53
CA ARG A 36 -16.01 30.45 7.07
C ARG A 36 -14.58 30.10 7.48
N ARG A 37 -14.37 29.49 8.66
CA ARG A 37 -13.04 29.06 9.11
C ARG A 37 -12.55 27.88 8.27
N GLU A 38 -13.41 26.91 7.98
CA GLU A 38 -13.06 25.78 7.12
C GLU A 38 -12.79 26.23 5.68
N LEU A 39 -13.62 27.12 5.11
CA LEU A 39 -13.40 27.70 3.79
C LEU A 39 -12.02 28.37 3.69
N ARG A 40 -11.66 29.21 4.67
CA ARG A 40 -10.34 29.86 4.70
C ARG A 40 -9.19 28.85 4.77
N LYS A 41 -9.36 27.73 5.49
CA LYS A 41 -8.33 26.67 5.53
C LYS A 41 -8.19 25.99 4.18
N VAL A 42 -9.30 25.66 3.53
CA VAL A 42 -9.30 25.05 2.19
C VAL A 42 -8.66 25.98 1.17
N GLU A 43 -9.02 27.26 1.17
CA GLU A 43 -8.40 28.28 0.31
C GLU A 43 -6.90 28.44 0.59
N GLN A 44 -6.49 28.39 1.86
CA GLN A 44 -5.07 28.42 2.23
C GLN A 44 -4.33 27.17 1.74
N ILE A 45 -4.95 26.00 1.80
CA ILE A 45 -4.36 24.75 1.31
C ILE A 45 -4.24 24.79 -0.22
N LEU A 46 -5.30 25.16 -0.92
CA LEU A 46 -5.31 25.28 -2.38
C LEU A 46 -4.30 26.32 -2.86
N SER A 47 -4.18 27.47 -2.22
CA SER A 47 -3.20 28.50 -2.61
C SER A 47 -1.75 28.10 -2.31
N THR A 48 -1.48 27.40 -1.22
CA THR A 48 -0.10 27.06 -0.82
C THR A 48 0.42 25.74 -1.39
N GLN A 49 -0.46 24.79 -1.71
CA GLN A 49 -0.09 23.43 -2.09
C GLN A 49 -0.51 23.05 -3.51
N SER A 50 -1.19 23.92 -4.25
CA SER A 50 -1.43 23.67 -5.67
C SER A 50 -0.13 23.82 -6.46
N PRO A 51 0.21 22.87 -7.34
CA PRO A 51 1.34 23.01 -8.25
C PRO A 51 1.15 24.24 -9.16
N PRO A 52 2.23 25.01 -9.42
CA PRO A 52 2.18 26.12 -10.37
C PRO A 52 1.95 25.63 -11.80
N GLU A 53 1.33 26.47 -12.65
CA GLU A 53 1.25 26.21 -14.09
C GLU A 53 2.58 26.56 -14.74
N LEU A 54 3.29 25.55 -15.22
CA LEU A 54 4.53 25.73 -15.97
C LEU A 54 4.21 25.73 -17.47
N LYS A 55 4.71 26.73 -18.20
CA LYS A 55 4.54 26.86 -19.66
C LYS A 55 5.86 27.29 -20.30
N GLY A 56 6.12 26.83 -21.53
CA GLY A 56 7.29 27.22 -22.32
C GLY A 56 8.62 26.92 -21.62
N ALA A 57 9.53 27.90 -21.59
CA ALA A 57 10.89 27.72 -21.08
C ALA A 57 10.98 27.28 -19.61
N ASP A 58 9.99 27.60 -18.79
CA ASP A 58 9.99 27.18 -17.38
C ASP A 58 9.61 25.70 -17.22
N LEU A 59 8.83 25.15 -18.17
CA LEU A 59 8.59 23.71 -18.25
C LEU A 59 9.89 22.98 -18.59
N ASP A 60 10.65 23.46 -19.58
CA ASP A 60 11.91 22.84 -19.99
C ASP A 60 12.94 22.84 -18.84
N LYS A 61 13.03 23.95 -18.10
CA LYS A 61 13.88 24.03 -16.89
C LYS A 61 13.42 23.02 -15.83
N ALA A 62 12.12 22.90 -15.60
CA ALA A 62 11.58 21.96 -14.62
C ALA A 62 11.84 20.51 -15.00
N VAL A 63 11.68 20.16 -16.28
CA VAL A 63 12.00 18.82 -16.81
C VAL A 63 13.49 18.52 -16.68
N LYS A 64 14.37 19.49 -16.97
CA LYS A 64 15.81 19.34 -16.77
C LYS A 64 16.15 19.12 -15.29
N ALA A 65 15.61 19.93 -14.40
CA ALA A 65 15.82 19.80 -12.96
C ALA A 65 15.26 18.49 -12.38
N GLU A 66 14.13 18.00 -12.91
CA GLU A 66 13.57 16.69 -12.57
C GLU A 66 14.56 15.57 -12.89
N LYS A 67 15.11 15.60 -14.10
CA LYS A 67 16.10 14.61 -14.56
C LYS A 67 17.37 14.66 -13.72
N GLU A 68 17.92 15.83 -13.46
CA GLU A 68 19.13 16.01 -12.63
C GLU A 68 18.93 15.47 -11.21
N LEU A 69 17.80 15.78 -10.57
CA LEU A 69 17.47 15.24 -9.24
C LEU A 69 17.30 13.73 -9.28
N ARG A 70 16.68 13.18 -10.32
CA ARG A 70 16.52 11.73 -10.47
C ARG A 70 17.88 11.03 -10.61
N GLU A 71 18.75 11.55 -11.46
CA GLU A 71 20.10 11.04 -11.68
C GLU A 71 20.97 11.13 -10.41
N GLU A 72 20.72 12.12 -9.55
CA GLU A 72 21.40 12.20 -8.25
C GLU A 72 20.83 11.21 -7.21
N ILE A 73 19.50 11.07 -7.13
CA ILE A 73 18.85 10.27 -6.09
C ILE A 73 18.97 8.77 -6.37
N VAL A 74 18.68 8.33 -7.60
CA VAL A 74 18.52 6.91 -7.96
C VAL A 74 19.77 6.06 -7.68
N PRO A 75 21.01 6.48 -8.02
CA PRO A 75 22.21 5.69 -7.75
C PRO A 75 22.48 5.47 -6.25
N ASN A 76 21.91 6.31 -5.39
CA ASN A 76 22.08 6.22 -3.94
C ASN A 76 20.99 5.37 -3.26
N MET A 77 19.98 4.93 -3.99
CA MET A 77 18.94 4.02 -3.49
C MET A 77 19.51 2.60 -3.36
N LEU A 78 19.07 1.86 -2.34
CA LEU A 78 19.31 0.43 -2.32
C LEU A 78 18.62 -0.23 -3.52
N SER A 79 19.28 -1.22 -4.12
CA SER A 79 18.67 -1.99 -5.20
C SER A 79 17.45 -2.78 -4.72
N GLN A 80 16.55 -3.16 -5.63
CA GLN A 80 15.42 -4.03 -5.31
C GLN A 80 15.88 -5.37 -4.71
N GLU A 81 16.99 -5.91 -5.19
CA GLU A 81 17.58 -7.15 -4.68
C GLU A 81 18.08 -7.01 -3.24
N GLU A 82 18.81 -5.93 -2.92
CA GLU A 82 19.27 -5.67 -1.55
C GLU A 82 18.10 -5.47 -0.59
N MET A 83 17.03 -4.79 -1.02
CA MET A 83 15.80 -4.65 -0.23
C MET A 83 15.13 -6.00 0.02
N ARG A 84 15.13 -6.90 -0.97
CA ARG A 84 14.55 -8.24 -0.88
C ARG A 84 15.38 -9.20 -0.02
N LYS A 85 16.71 -9.21 -0.18
CA LYS A 85 17.64 -10.05 0.60
C LYS A 85 17.83 -9.51 2.02
N ASN A 86 17.68 -8.20 2.19
CA ASN A 86 17.88 -7.47 3.45
C ASN A 86 19.19 -7.86 4.16
N PRO A 87 20.37 -7.70 3.53
CA PRO A 87 21.62 -8.04 4.18
C PRO A 87 21.81 -7.22 5.47
N PRO A 88 22.62 -7.70 6.43
CA PRO A 88 22.81 -7.00 7.70
C PRO A 88 23.26 -5.55 7.47
N GLY A 89 22.53 -4.60 8.07
CA GLY A 89 22.77 -3.16 7.91
C GLY A 89 22.04 -2.48 6.74
N ALA A 90 21.37 -3.22 5.84
CA ALA A 90 20.61 -2.65 4.72
C ALA A 90 19.52 -1.66 5.19
N VAL A 91 18.73 -2.04 6.21
CA VAL A 91 17.72 -1.16 6.82
C VAL A 91 18.33 0.16 7.32
N GLY A 92 19.54 0.10 7.89
CA GLY A 92 20.26 1.28 8.37
C GLY A 92 20.66 2.20 7.23
N ARG A 93 21.19 1.63 6.13
CA ARG A 93 21.55 2.36 4.91
C ARG A 93 20.33 3.02 4.27
N GLU A 94 19.23 2.29 4.12
CA GLU A 94 17.98 2.82 3.56
C GLU A 94 17.42 3.96 4.42
N ARG A 95 17.41 3.83 5.75
CA ARG A 95 17.00 4.92 6.65
C ARG A 95 17.89 6.14 6.53
N ALA A 96 19.22 5.95 6.42
CA ALA A 96 20.16 7.04 6.24
C ALA A 96 19.97 7.74 4.89
N PHE A 97 19.75 6.97 3.82
CA PHE A 97 19.40 7.46 2.49
C PHE A 97 18.11 8.30 2.54
N GLN A 98 17.02 7.74 3.08
CA GLN A 98 15.73 8.45 3.19
C GLN A 98 15.87 9.75 3.96
N LYS A 99 16.66 9.77 5.05
CA LYS A 99 16.91 10.99 5.83
C LYS A 99 17.71 12.02 5.03
N ARG A 100 18.79 11.61 4.35
CA ARG A 100 19.70 12.50 3.61
C ARG A 100 19.04 13.09 2.36
N TYR A 101 18.28 12.29 1.63
CA TYR A 101 17.69 12.67 0.35
C TYR A 101 16.23 13.13 0.47
N LYS A 102 15.65 13.17 1.68
CA LYS A 102 14.25 13.57 1.92
C LYS A 102 13.85 14.84 1.18
N GLU A 103 14.67 15.88 1.27
CA GLU A 103 14.36 17.18 0.67
C GLU A 103 14.42 17.14 -0.85
N LYS A 104 15.40 16.41 -1.41
CA LYS A 104 15.56 16.21 -2.86
C LYS A 104 14.43 15.39 -3.44
N ILE A 105 14.03 14.32 -2.75
CA ILE A 105 12.88 13.49 -3.11
C ILE A 105 11.60 14.34 -3.10
N LEU A 106 11.40 15.18 -2.08
CA LEU A 106 10.24 16.08 -2.04
C LEU A 106 10.25 17.10 -3.20
N ALA A 107 11.42 17.68 -3.50
CA ALA A 107 11.56 18.60 -4.64
C ALA A 107 11.25 17.90 -5.97
N TRP A 108 11.79 16.69 -6.18
CA TRP A 108 11.51 15.87 -7.36
C TRP A 108 10.01 15.54 -7.50
N LYS A 109 9.35 15.11 -6.40
CA LYS A 109 7.89 14.85 -6.40
C LYS A 109 7.09 16.10 -6.76
N ASN A 110 7.50 17.26 -6.25
CA ASN A 110 6.85 18.52 -6.55
C ASN A 110 7.04 18.93 -8.01
N LEU A 111 8.23 18.73 -8.59
CA LEU A 111 8.47 18.97 -10.01
C LEU A 111 7.61 18.05 -10.88
N ARG A 112 7.56 16.74 -10.60
CA ARG A 112 6.68 15.81 -11.35
C ARG A 112 5.21 16.24 -11.31
N ARG A 113 4.71 16.65 -10.13
CA ARG A 113 3.33 17.17 -9.97
C ARG A 113 3.09 18.52 -10.64
N ALA A 114 4.14 19.33 -10.87
CA ALA A 114 4.03 20.60 -11.58
C ALA A 114 4.10 20.42 -13.10
N ILE A 115 4.92 19.48 -13.58
CA ILE A 115 5.05 19.13 -15.00
C ILE A 115 3.76 18.45 -15.49
N GLU A 116 3.30 17.42 -14.78
CA GLU A 116 2.09 16.66 -15.12
C GLU A 116 0.95 17.03 -14.16
N ARG A 117 0.62 18.33 -14.13
CA ARG A 117 -0.37 18.89 -13.21
C ARG A 117 -1.73 18.20 -13.31
N ASP A 118 -2.16 17.88 -14.52
CA ASP A 118 -3.52 17.39 -14.79
C ASP A 118 -3.62 15.86 -14.91
N SER A 119 -2.53 15.15 -14.59
CA SER A 119 -2.53 13.68 -14.58
C SER A 119 -3.27 13.12 -13.36
N ASP A 120 -4.12 12.13 -13.60
CA ASP A 120 -4.85 11.37 -12.58
C ASP A 120 -4.08 10.15 -12.06
N ASP A 121 -2.85 9.92 -12.54
CA ASP A 121 -2.06 8.78 -12.12
C ASP A 121 -1.66 8.88 -10.62
N PRO A 122 -2.10 7.94 -9.77
CA PRO A 122 -1.71 7.92 -8.36
C PRO A 122 -0.20 7.70 -8.17
N ASP A 123 0.46 7.03 -9.12
CA ASP A 123 1.88 6.68 -9.10
C ASP A 123 2.78 7.72 -9.78
N LEU A 124 2.24 8.84 -10.24
CA LEU A 124 2.98 9.91 -10.94
C LEU A 124 4.28 10.35 -10.22
N SER A 125 4.20 10.38 -8.88
CA SER A 125 5.26 10.84 -7.98
C SER A 125 5.88 9.69 -7.18
N ASN A 126 5.74 8.45 -7.66
CA ASN A 126 6.32 7.27 -7.08
C ASN A 126 7.76 7.08 -7.60
N LEU A 127 8.74 7.33 -6.72
CA LEU A 127 10.16 7.21 -7.06
C LEU A 127 10.61 5.74 -7.15
N GLU A 128 9.87 4.80 -6.54
CA GLU A 128 10.23 3.38 -6.49
C GLU A 128 10.29 2.73 -7.88
N VAL A 129 9.57 3.29 -8.85
CA VAL A 129 9.61 2.88 -10.27
C VAL A 129 11.02 2.97 -10.85
N TYR A 130 11.85 3.90 -10.35
CA TYR A 130 13.21 4.12 -10.80
C TYR A 130 14.27 3.43 -9.94
N ARG A 131 13.87 2.62 -8.95
CA ARG A 131 14.84 1.92 -8.08
C ARG A 131 15.69 0.97 -8.93
N PRO A 132 17.02 0.90 -8.72
CA PRO A 132 17.88 0.00 -9.49
C PRO A 132 17.43 -1.47 -9.38
N THR A 133 17.10 -2.07 -10.51
CA THR A 133 16.75 -3.49 -10.63
C THR A 133 17.99 -4.27 -11.06
N VAL A 134 18.74 -4.78 -10.08
CA VAL A 134 19.71 -5.84 -10.33
C VAL A 134 18.94 -7.15 -10.13
N SER A 135 18.64 -7.86 -11.21
CA SER A 135 17.84 -9.08 -11.16
C SER A 135 18.74 -10.29 -11.03
N GLN A 136 18.91 -10.77 -9.81
CA GLN A 136 19.23 -12.18 -9.58
C GLN A 136 18.02 -12.82 -8.89
N LEU A 137 17.38 -13.79 -9.56
CA LEU A 137 16.29 -14.62 -8.98
C LEU A 137 16.75 -15.41 -7.74
N ASN A 138 18.03 -15.40 -7.47
CA ASN A 138 18.73 -16.17 -6.48
C ASN A 138 18.49 -15.54 -5.07
N MET A 139 18.11 -16.32 -4.05
CA MET A 139 17.87 -15.83 -2.66
C MET A 139 19.08 -16.07 -1.74
N GLN A 140 20.23 -16.40 -2.32
CA GLN A 140 21.48 -16.64 -1.61
C GLN A 140 21.86 -15.37 -0.84
N ASN A 141 22.26 -15.56 0.43
CA ASN A 141 22.61 -14.50 1.38
C ASN A 141 21.45 -13.60 1.83
N ALA A 142 20.19 -14.02 1.66
CA ALA A 142 19.08 -13.34 2.30
C ALA A 142 19.08 -13.56 3.81
N GLN A 143 18.65 -12.55 4.58
CA GLN A 143 18.52 -12.66 6.05
C GLN A 143 17.57 -13.77 6.47
N ILE A 144 16.51 -13.98 5.68
CA ILE A 144 15.61 -15.14 5.81
C ILE A 144 15.82 -15.95 4.53
N PRO A 145 16.52 -17.10 4.60
CA PRO A 145 16.70 -17.94 3.43
C PRO A 145 15.33 -18.45 2.97
N GLY A 146 15.10 -18.42 1.66
CA GLY A 146 13.96 -19.11 1.08
C GLY A 146 14.02 -20.60 1.40
N ARG A 147 12.87 -21.27 1.51
CA ARG A 147 12.86 -22.73 1.49
C ARG A 147 13.18 -23.16 0.06
N ASP A 148 14.27 -23.90 -0.10
CA ASP A 148 14.57 -24.55 -1.37
C ASP A 148 13.55 -25.68 -1.58
N TYR A 149 12.58 -25.44 -2.44
CA TYR A 149 11.64 -26.47 -2.86
C TYR A 149 12.28 -27.28 -3.97
N ASN A 150 12.97 -28.36 -3.61
CA ASN A 150 13.33 -29.38 -4.57
C ASN A 150 12.06 -30.10 -5.00
N PHE A 151 11.58 -29.76 -6.20
CA PHE A 151 10.51 -30.52 -6.85
C PHE A 151 11.11 -31.51 -7.85
N PRO A 152 10.63 -32.77 -7.89
CA PRO A 152 9.61 -33.35 -7.03
C PRO A 152 10.15 -33.62 -5.62
N SER A 153 9.42 -33.20 -4.58
CA SER A 153 9.81 -33.42 -3.18
C SER A 153 9.63 -34.89 -2.80
N GLU A 154 10.34 -35.40 -1.78
CA GLU A 154 10.20 -36.79 -1.34
C GLU A 154 8.73 -37.18 -1.04
N ARG A 155 7.98 -36.27 -0.39
CA ARG A 155 6.54 -36.44 -0.14
C ARG A 155 5.72 -36.49 -1.42
N PHE A 156 6.10 -35.72 -2.43
CA PHE A 156 5.42 -35.76 -3.73
C PHE A 156 5.75 -37.06 -4.47
N GLN A 157 7.01 -37.49 -4.45
CA GLN A 157 7.44 -38.75 -5.08
C GLN A 157 6.71 -39.96 -4.49
N ALA A 158 6.49 -39.98 -3.17
CA ALA A 158 5.75 -41.01 -2.45
C ALA A 158 4.25 -41.12 -2.81
N ASN A 159 3.67 -40.12 -3.48
CA ASN A 159 2.30 -40.21 -4.00
C ASN A 159 2.24 -40.85 -5.39
N TYR A 160 3.39 -41.10 -6.02
CA TYR A 160 3.52 -41.58 -7.39
C TYR A 160 4.54 -42.71 -7.46
N ASP A 161 4.25 -43.82 -6.77
CA ASP A 161 5.09 -45.02 -6.71
C ASP A 161 5.38 -45.62 -8.09
N GLN A 162 4.49 -45.41 -9.06
CA GLN A 162 4.68 -45.83 -10.45
C GLN A 162 5.72 -45.02 -11.23
N VAL A 163 6.11 -43.83 -10.75
CA VAL A 163 7.09 -42.98 -11.44
C VAL A 163 8.48 -43.20 -10.85
N LYS A 164 9.39 -43.76 -11.64
CA LYS A 164 10.80 -43.91 -11.24
C LYS A 164 11.53 -42.58 -11.38
N TRP A 165 11.63 -41.82 -10.29
CA TRP A 165 12.26 -40.49 -10.23
C TRP A 165 13.80 -40.50 -10.33
N ASN A 166 14.41 -41.64 -10.65
CA ASN A 166 15.86 -41.85 -10.64
C ASN A 166 16.57 -40.98 -11.70
N LYS A 167 17.51 -40.14 -11.26
CA LYS A 167 18.29 -39.19 -12.09
C LYS A 167 19.34 -39.80 -13.04
N SER A 168 19.20 -41.05 -13.45
CA SER A 168 20.20 -41.71 -14.30
C SER A 168 19.63 -42.77 -15.23
N ASN A 169 18.47 -42.51 -15.84
CA ASN A 169 18.01 -43.32 -16.97
C ASN A 169 18.08 -42.46 -18.25
N PRO A 170 19.09 -42.65 -19.11
CA PRO A 170 19.17 -41.94 -20.39
C PRO A 170 18.15 -42.43 -21.44
N GLU A 171 17.34 -43.45 -21.12
CA GLU A 171 16.42 -44.08 -22.10
C GLU A 171 14.95 -43.71 -21.95
N THR A 172 14.59 -42.77 -21.07
CA THR A 172 13.27 -42.12 -21.18
C THR A 172 13.41 -40.95 -22.15
N THR A 173 13.63 -41.28 -23.43
CA THR A 173 13.27 -40.41 -24.54
C THR A 173 11.87 -39.86 -24.25
N MET A 174 11.75 -38.55 -24.23
CA MET A 174 10.46 -37.91 -24.32
C MET A 174 9.79 -38.43 -25.60
N THR A 175 8.82 -39.33 -25.45
CA THR A 175 7.71 -39.36 -26.38
C THR A 175 7.11 -37.97 -26.24
N ALA A 176 7.49 -37.09 -27.17
CA ALA A 176 6.97 -35.74 -27.24
C ALA A 176 5.46 -35.84 -27.09
N LEU A 177 4.91 -35.09 -26.13
CA LEU A 177 3.51 -34.74 -26.19
C LEU A 177 3.29 -34.18 -27.60
N PRO A 178 2.35 -34.70 -28.40
CA PRO A 178 2.09 -34.13 -29.70
C PRO A 178 1.73 -32.65 -29.50
N ASP A 179 2.57 -31.77 -30.04
CA ASP A 179 2.35 -30.34 -30.20
C ASP A 179 1.16 -30.13 -31.15
N SER A 180 -0.05 -30.36 -30.67
CA SER A 180 -1.31 -29.82 -31.22
C SER A 180 -2.48 -30.59 -30.65
N TYR A 181 -3.25 -29.97 -29.75
CA TYR A 181 -4.69 -30.13 -29.88
C TYR A 181 -5.13 -29.08 -30.89
N GLU A 182 -5.31 -29.50 -32.13
CA GLU A 182 -6.16 -28.74 -33.04
C GLU A 182 -7.57 -28.78 -32.42
N VAL A 183 -8.09 -27.62 -32.04
CA VAL A 183 -9.52 -27.46 -31.81
C VAL A 183 -10.17 -27.54 -33.19
N THR A 184 -10.47 -28.76 -33.65
CA THR A 184 -11.33 -28.97 -34.81
C THR A 184 -12.77 -28.64 -34.43
N SER A 185 -13.45 -28.03 -35.40
CA SER A 185 -14.73 -27.37 -35.30
C SER A 185 -15.91 -28.32 -35.05
N THR A 186 -16.91 -27.78 -34.34
CA THR A 186 -18.37 -27.92 -34.57
C THR A 186 -18.96 -29.29 -34.89
N GLU A 187 -19.91 -29.70 -34.03
CA GLU A 187 -20.96 -30.76 -34.11
C GLU A 187 -20.79 -31.69 -32.88
N ASP A 188 -21.67 -31.78 -31.88
CA ASP A 188 -23.12 -31.55 -31.78
C ASP A 188 -23.48 -30.91 -30.43
N VAL A 189 -24.09 -29.72 -30.44
CA VAL A 189 -24.87 -29.23 -29.30
C VAL A 189 -26.24 -29.88 -29.41
N VAL A 190 -26.43 -31.01 -28.73
CA VAL A 190 -27.79 -31.49 -28.44
C VAL A 190 -28.41 -30.44 -27.51
N LEU A 191 -29.32 -29.64 -28.08
CA LEU A 191 -30.26 -28.81 -27.33
C LEU A 191 -31.12 -29.76 -26.48
N VAL A 192 -30.68 -30.02 -25.25
CA VAL A 192 -31.52 -30.63 -24.23
C VAL A 192 -32.44 -29.54 -23.70
N ASP A 193 -33.72 -29.67 -24.00
CA ASP A 193 -34.79 -28.81 -23.48
C ASP A 193 -34.68 -28.66 -21.95
N PRO A 194 -34.85 -27.45 -21.39
CA PRO A 194 -34.62 -27.16 -19.97
C PRO A 194 -35.74 -27.63 -19.03
N ALA A 195 -36.41 -28.74 -19.35
CA ALA A 195 -37.57 -29.25 -18.63
C ALA A 195 -37.35 -30.65 -18.04
N THR A 196 -36.13 -30.96 -17.58
CA THR A 196 -35.87 -32.16 -16.77
C THR A 196 -35.71 -31.84 -15.29
N ASP A 197 -36.47 -32.60 -14.50
CA ASP A 197 -36.73 -32.53 -13.06
C ASP A 197 -35.45 -32.53 -12.18
N GLU A 198 -34.33 -33.02 -12.71
CA GLU A 198 -33.06 -33.10 -11.98
C GLU A 198 -32.38 -31.73 -11.77
N SER A 199 -32.69 -30.76 -12.63
CA SER A 199 -32.14 -29.39 -12.54
C SER A 199 -32.80 -28.54 -11.46
N GLN A 200 -33.98 -28.95 -10.96
CA GLN A 200 -34.62 -28.32 -9.79
C GLN A 200 -34.03 -28.84 -8.48
N ASN A 201 -33.74 -30.14 -8.36
CA ASN A 201 -33.10 -30.72 -7.17
C ASN A 201 -31.73 -30.10 -6.86
N LEU A 202 -30.89 -29.85 -7.88
CA LEU A 202 -29.59 -29.19 -7.68
C LEU A 202 -29.72 -27.72 -7.24
N ARG A 203 -30.79 -27.02 -7.64
CA ARG A 203 -31.05 -25.64 -7.19
C ARG A 203 -31.56 -25.59 -5.75
N ASP A 204 -32.35 -26.58 -5.33
CA ASP A 204 -32.86 -26.67 -3.97
C ASP A 204 -31.78 -27.14 -2.97
N GLU A 205 -30.87 -28.04 -3.36
CA GLU A 205 -29.68 -28.37 -2.55
C GLU A 205 -28.77 -27.16 -2.34
N MET A 206 -28.52 -26.37 -3.40
CA MET A 206 -27.71 -25.16 -3.32
C MET A 206 -28.35 -24.04 -2.46
N ARG A 207 -29.68 -24.03 -2.33
CA ARG A 207 -30.39 -23.14 -1.39
C ARG A 207 -30.28 -23.61 0.06
N GLY A 208 -30.32 -24.92 0.31
CA GLY A 208 -30.13 -25.51 1.64
C GLY A 208 -28.76 -25.18 2.24
N ILE A 209 -27.69 -25.31 1.46
CA ILE A 209 -26.31 -25.02 1.89
C ILE A 209 -26.10 -23.53 2.22
N LYS A 210 -26.85 -22.64 1.57
CA LYS A 210 -26.79 -21.19 1.83
C LYS A 210 -27.49 -20.80 3.13
N ALA A 211 -28.61 -21.48 3.46
CA ALA A 211 -29.34 -21.28 4.69
C ALA A 211 -28.60 -21.83 5.92
N GLU A 212 -27.91 -22.97 5.80
CA GLU A 212 -27.08 -23.53 6.88
C GLU A 212 -25.83 -22.67 7.18
N ASN A 213 -25.26 -21.99 6.18
CA ASN A 213 -24.15 -21.05 6.41
C ASN A 213 -24.58 -19.71 7.03
N GLU A 214 -25.83 -19.29 6.85
CA GLU A 214 -26.36 -18.09 7.54
C GLU A 214 -26.71 -18.37 9.01
N THR A 215 -27.18 -19.58 9.34
CA THR A 215 -27.41 -19.98 10.74
C THR A 215 -26.11 -20.27 11.51
N LEU A 216 -25.03 -20.68 10.84
CA LEU A 216 -23.70 -20.81 11.48
C LEU A 216 -22.99 -19.47 11.69
N LYS A 217 -23.38 -18.39 11.01
CA LYS A 217 -22.84 -17.03 11.24
C LYS A 217 -23.48 -16.31 12.44
N SER A 218 -24.63 -16.77 12.93
CA SER A 218 -25.33 -16.15 14.06
C SER A 218 -24.98 -16.75 15.43
N SER A 219 -24.18 -17.82 15.49
CA SER A 219 -23.69 -18.44 16.74
C SER A 219 -22.27 -18.03 17.12
N ALA A 220 -21.66 -17.08 16.41
CA ALA A 220 -20.42 -16.44 16.82
C ALA A 220 -20.69 -15.55 18.05
N GLY A 221 -20.26 -16.02 19.23
CA GLY A 221 -20.34 -15.32 20.50
C GLY A 221 -19.79 -13.88 20.46
N PRO A 222 -20.09 -13.07 21.49
CA PRO A 222 -19.88 -11.62 21.45
C PRO A 222 -18.46 -11.27 21.04
N ALA A 223 -18.34 -10.54 19.93
CA ALA A 223 -17.09 -10.00 19.45
C ALA A 223 -16.37 -9.25 20.57
N LYS A 224 -15.13 -9.65 20.87
CA LYS A 224 -14.27 -8.94 21.82
C LYS A 224 -14.24 -7.45 21.42
N PRO A 225 -14.51 -6.52 22.36
CA PRO A 225 -14.59 -5.10 22.01
C PRO A 225 -13.24 -4.63 21.48
N ILE A 226 -13.25 -4.16 20.24
CA ILE A 226 -12.18 -3.38 19.65
C ILE A 226 -11.97 -2.17 20.58
N HIS A 227 -10.84 -2.13 21.29
CA HIS A 227 -10.49 -1.01 22.16
C HIS A 227 -10.32 0.25 21.31
N LYS A 228 -11.40 1.00 21.12
CA LYS A 228 -11.33 2.41 20.73
C LYS A 228 -10.45 3.09 21.79
N ARG A 229 -9.28 3.59 21.39
CA ARG A 229 -8.44 4.44 22.23
C ARG A 229 -9.28 5.64 22.67
N GLY A 230 -9.88 5.54 23.84
CA GLY A 230 -10.66 6.61 24.45
C GLY A 230 -9.76 7.83 24.57
N LYS A 231 -10.14 8.93 23.91
CA LYS A 231 -9.50 10.23 24.14
C LYS A 231 -9.65 10.52 25.64
N MET A 232 -8.53 10.53 26.36
CA MET A 232 -8.45 10.77 27.79
C MET A 232 -9.27 12.02 28.15
N SER A 233 -10.14 11.93 29.16
CA SER A 233 -10.98 13.06 29.59
C SER A 233 -10.11 14.21 30.09
N ALA A 234 -10.64 15.44 30.12
CA ALA A 234 -9.89 16.61 30.59
C ALA A 234 -9.38 16.42 32.04
N GLU A 235 -10.19 15.80 32.90
CA GLU A 235 -9.80 15.49 34.29
C GLU A 235 -8.71 14.43 34.36
N GLN A 236 -8.81 13.37 33.56
CA GLN A 236 -7.79 12.32 33.51
C GLN A 236 -6.43 12.87 33.02
N ARG A 237 -6.43 13.81 32.07
CA ARG A 237 -5.20 14.49 31.64
C ARG A 237 -4.61 15.36 32.75
N LYS A 238 -5.44 16.05 33.52
CA LYS A 238 -4.99 16.87 34.66
C LYS A 238 -4.31 15.99 35.72
N ILE A 239 -4.95 14.91 36.12
CA ILE A 239 -4.40 13.94 37.08
C ILE A 239 -3.09 13.32 36.56
N GLN A 240 -3.05 12.92 35.28
CA GLN A 240 -1.83 12.37 34.69
C GLN A 240 -0.69 13.42 34.65
N SER A 241 -1.01 14.67 34.35
CA SER A 241 -0.02 15.75 34.33
C SER A 241 0.55 16.05 35.71
N GLU A 242 -0.27 16.01 36.76
CA GLU A 242 0.16 16.18 38.16
C GLU A 242 1.04 15.01 38.61
N ARG A 243 0.67 13.78 38.24
CA ARG A 243 1.48 12.58 38.50
C ARG A 243 2.85 12.64 37.83
N MET A 244 2.90 13.12 36.59
CA MET A 244 4.17 13.29 35.86
C MET A 244 5.04 14.39 36.47
N LYS A 245 4.44 15.51 36.92
CA LYS A 245 5.18 16.56 37.65
C LYS A 245 5.80 16.02 38.94
N ALA A 246 5.05 15.27 39.73
CA ALA A 246 5.55 14.64 40.96
C ALA A 246 6.69 13.65 40.68
N TYR A 247 6.55 12.82 39.64
CA TYR A 247 7.61 11.90 39.22
C TYR A 247 8.92 12.63 38.85
N HIS A 248 8.83 13.70 38.07
CA HIS A 248 10.01 14.48 37.67
C HIS A 248 10.64 15.23 38.85
N ALA A 249 9.84 15.74 39.79
CA ALA A 249 10.36 16.34 41.01
C ALA A 249 11.18 15.32 41.84
N ARG A 250 10.64 14.11 42.01
CA ARG A 250 11.36 13.02 42.72
C ARG A 250 12.67 12.65 42.02
N LYS A 251 12.63 12.52 40.69
CA LYS A 251 13.83 12.17 39.90
C LYS A 251 14.90 13.27 39.96
N ARG A 252 14.52 14.55 40.01
CA ARG A 252 15.46 15.66 40.20
C ARG A 252 16.09 15.65 41.60
N ALA A 253 15.28 15.41 42.63
CA ALA A 253 15.78 15.29 44.00
C ALA A 253 16.76 14.11 44.15
N GLU A 254 16.44 12.95 43.57
CA GLU A 254 17.34 11.79 43.57
C GLU A 254 18.65 12.07 42.83
N LYS A 255 18.59 12.79 41.71
CA LYS A 255 19.79 13.20 40.96
C LYS A 255 20.64 14.18 41.79
N ALA A 256 20.02 15.17 42.43
CA ALA A 256 20.74 16.11 43.29
C ALA A 256 21.38 15.42 44.50
N ALA A 257 20.71 14.44 45.10
CA ALA A 257 21.28 13.66 46.21
C ALA A 257 22.50 12.82 45.79
N LYS A 258 22.51 12.33 44.53
CA LYS A 258 23.66 11.60 43.96
C LYS A 258 24.84 12.49 43.56
N GLU A 259 24.63 13.79 43.37
CA GLU A 259 25.70 14.75 43.04
C GLU A 259 26.35 15.35 44.30
N VAL A 260 25.74 15.18 45.48
CA VAL A 260 26.25 15.67 46.78
C VAL A 260 26.93 14.56 47.61
N SER A 261 26.73 13.29 47.23
CA SER A 261 27.42 12.13 47.80
C SER A 261 28.64 11.74 46.97
#